data_AF-A0AA34TTH1-F1
#
_entry.id   AF-A0AA34TTH1-F1
#
_cell.length_a   1.000
_cell.length_b   1.000
_cell.length_c   1.000
_cell.angle_alpha   90.00
_cell.angle_beta   90.00
_cell.angle_gamma   90.00
#
_symmetry.space_group_name_H-M   'P 1'
#
loop_
_entity.id
_entity.type
_entity.pdbx_description
1 polymer ?
#
loop_
_entity_poly.entity_id
_entity_poly.type
_entity_poly.pdbx_seq_one_letter_code
_entity_poly.pdbx_strand_id
1 'polypeptide(L)'
;MENFRIQLFSTSQLGGILDIGYTAKQSEIVGDLLFLFNAEFDVANQTISMDYKHQYNEAFQGRLTGFVNKYKSILPKIQSLTTKFQCLKSDEWFFTLPPIDLNTRLKFELEKELNQLNGLKSEITDTDIESFFSGVLDNYEIVTFDLDKTKKIKVGEGRKNKRTCRFCNLQSPDVSFKKEAHAISEALGNKKLILNEECDSCNEYFDENVERDFVFYHDLARTMFGIKNKENKTPKMKGKNFEFFKDENMNLNIAVVSDNENETNQETPKSVSFNTGNKIRIQNIYKALCKFALSVMDKEYIGYFTDTIQWIRGEKETASLPIVAVLNSYHFFTERPEITLFFRKNDNYDLPFTVVEFRFTYYMYIFIVPFSSQDKCQFLNESEYEQFLNCFTHIKAKGDFRFQDFSQNIERELKYTINFEQRETRNSSNSDAVNRTCS
;
A
#
# COMPACT_ATOMS: atom_id res chain seq x y z
N MET A 1 38.12 4.03 -0.24
CA MET A 1 37.63 5.43 -0.14
C MET A 1 36.21 5.43 -0.66
N GLU A 2 35.31 6.13 0.02
CA GLU A 2 33.89 6.15 -0.35
C GLU A 2 33.66 7.05 -1.57
N ASN A 3 32.75 6.64 -2.45
CA ASN A 3 32.37 7.45 -3.61
C ASN A 3 31.63 8.71 -3.14
N PHE A 4 31.74 9.78 -3.90
CA PHE A 4 30.90 10.96 -3.76
C PHE A 4 29.47 10.63 -4.23
N ARG A 5 28.48 10.92 -3.37
CA ARG A 5 27.08 10.54 -3.57
C ARG A 5 26.17 11.71 -3.23
N ILE A 6 25.20 11.99 -4.10
CA ILE A 6 24.14 12.98 -3.89
C ILE A 6 22.79 12.27 -3.94
N GLN A 7 21.90 12.56 -3.02
CA GLN A 7 20.52 12.10 -3.08
C GLN A 7 19.64 13.13 -3.80
N LEU A 8 18.90 12.69 -4.80
CA LEU A 8 17.92 13.54 -5.48
C LEU A 8 16.54 13.36 -4.84
N PHE A 9 15.77 14.43 -4.77
CA PHE A 9 14.41 14.43 -4.21
C PHE A 9 13.49 15.40 -4.96
N SER A 10 12.33 14.93 -5.42
CA SER A 10 11.27 15.76 -6.00
C SER A 10 9.88 15.15 -5.80
N THR A 11 8.84 15.95 -6.04
CA THR A 11 7.45 15.49 -6.04
C THR A 11 7.08 14.74 -7.33
N SER A 12 7.72 15.03 -8.47
CA SER A 12 7.51 14.31 -9.75
C SER A 12 8.39 13.06 -9.93
N GLN A 13 8.66 12.33 -8.84
CA GLN A 13 9.38 11.04 -8.84
C GLN A 13 10.87 11.09 -9.22
N LEU A 14 11.50 12.26 -9.32
CA LEU A 14 12.96 12.33 -9.39
C LEU A 14 13.54 11.96 -8.02
N GLY A 15 14.20 10.82 -7.95
CA GLY A 15 14.69 10.31 -6.67
C GLY A 15 15.96 9.47 -6.75
N GLY A 16 16.42 9.05 -5.58
CA GLY A 16 17.50 8.07 -5.39
C GLY A 16 18.90 8.67 -5.43
N ILE A 17 19.88 7.80 -5.19
CA ILE A 17 21.29 8.18 -5.07
C ILE A 17 21.93 8.30 -6.45
N LEU A 18 22.51 9.46 -6.71
CA LEU A 18 23.45 9.71 -7.80
C LEU A 18 24.86 9.37 -7.31
N ASP A 19 25.41 8.26 -7.83
CA ASP A 19 26.79 7.83 -7.63
C ASP A 19 27.46 7.66 -9.00
N ILE A 20 28.48 8.46 -9.29
CA ILE A 20 29.24 8.41 -10.54
C ILE A 20 30.50 7.54 -10.47
N GLY A 21 30.78 6.91 -9.32
CA GLY A 21 31.90 6.00 -9.13
C GLY A 21 33.24 6.68 -8.81
N TYR A 22 33.24 7.95 -8.41
CA TYR A 22 34.45 8.71 -8.08
C TYR A 22 34.43 9.18 -6.63
N THR A 23 35.60 9.16 -6.00
CA THR A 23 35.80 9.73 -4.67
C THR A 23 35.83 11.26 -4.75
N ALA A 24 35.47 11.94 -3.67
CA ALA A 24 35.50 13.41 -3.59
C ALA A 24 36.91 14.02 -3.78
N LYS A 25 37.99 13.24 -3.64
CA LYS A 25 39.36 13.73 -3.81
C LYS A 25 39.68 13.99 -5.29
N GLN A 26 39.66 15.28 -5.68
CA GLN A 26 40.32 15.84 -6.86
C GLN A 26 40.01 15.14 -8.20
N SER A 27 38.77 14.71 -8.40
CA SER A 27 38.31 14.33 -9.73
C SER A 27 37.67 15.55 -10.40
N GLU A 28 38.21 16.00 -11.53
CA GLU A 28 37.60 17.03 -12.40
C GLU A 28 36.11 16.72 -12.66
N ILE A 29 35.78 15.43 -12.76
CA ILE A 29 34.42 14.92 -12.98
C ILE A 29 33.50 15.26 -11.79
N VAL A 30 33.99 15.17 -10.55
CA VAL A 30 33.20 15.53 -9.36
C VAL A 30 33.01 17.04 -9.30
N GLY A 31 34.02 17.84 -9.65
CA GLY A 31 33.90 19.30 -9.77
C GLY A 31 32.84 19.70 -10.79
N ASP A 32 32.88 19.10 -11.99
CA ASP A 32 31.89 19.34 -13.04
C ASP A 32 30.49 18.84 -12.67
N LEU A 33 30.40 17.75 -11.90
CA LEU A 33 29.13 17.26 -11.37
C LEU A 33 28.55 18.25 -10.35
N LEU A 34 29.38 18.85 -9.49
CA LEU A 34 28.94 19.87 -8.55
C LEU A 34 28.52 21.16 -9.27
N PHE A 35 29.22 21.53 -10.34
CA PHE A 35 28.87 22.68 -11.18
C PHE A 35 27.49 22.51 -11.86
N LEU A 36 27.06 21.28 -12.16
CA LEU A 36 25.69 21.00 -12.61
C LEU A 36 24.64 21.63 -11.67
N PHE A 37 24.90 21.51 -10.36
CA PHE A 37 24.06 21.98 -9.26
C PHE A 37 24.46 23.37 -8.76
N ASN A 38 25.07 24.21 -9.61
CA ASN A 38 25.48 25.58 -9.26
C ASN A 38 26.39 25.66 -8.01
N ALA A 39 27.21 24.65 -7.75
CA ALA A 39 28.19 24.75 -6.67
C ALA A 39 29.20 25.87 -6.95
N GLU A 40 29.47 26.68 -5.94
CA GLU A 40 30.48 27.74 -5.96
C GLU A 40 31.75 27.24 -5.29
N PHE A 41 32.89 27.49 -5.93
CA PHE A 41 34.21 27.03 -5.47
C PHE A 41 35.03 28.23 -5.01
N ASP A 42 35.22 28.37 -3.70
CA ASP A 42 36.14 29.34 -3.13
C ASP A 42 37.53 28.71 -3.03
N VAL A 43 38.37 29.00 -4.02
CA VAL A 43 39.73 28.49 -4.12
C VAL A 43 40.62 29.02 -2.99
N ALA A 44 40.36 30.24 -2.50
CA ALA A 44 41.16 30.87 -1.46
C ALA A 44 40.92 30.22 -0.09
N ASN A 45 39.66 29.93 0.23
CA ASN A 45 39.26 29.31 1.50
C ASN A 45 39.13 27.78 1.43
N GLN A 46 39.31 27.18 0.26
CA GLN A 46 39.14 25.74 0.00
C GLN A 46 37.74 25.22 0.40
N THR A 47 36.73 26.05 0.20
CA THR A 47 35.33 25.72 0.53
C THR A 47 34.50 25.58 -0.74
N ILE A 48 33.53 24.68 -0.68
CA ILE A 48 32.51 24.50 -1.71
C ILE A 48 31.16 24.80 -1.07
N SER A 49 30.41 25.75 -1.62
CA SER A 49 29.03 26.04 -1.25
C SER A 49 28.09 25.57 -2.36
N MET A 50 27.00 24.92 -1.98
CA MET A 50 25.98 24.46 -2.92
C MET A 50 24.64 24.54 -2.21
N ASP A 51 23.69 25.27 -2.79
CA ASP A 51 22.31 25.23 -2.31
C ASP A 51 21.75 23.82 -2.54
N TYR A 52 20.90 23.34 -1.63
CA TYR A 52 20.19 22.08 -1.84
C TYR A 52 19.02 22.26 -2.80
N LYS A 53 18.56 23.49 -3.06
CA LYS A 53 17.44 23.82 -3.93
C LYS A 53 17.88 24.08 -5.35
N HIS A 54 17.26 23.35 -6.29
CA HIS A 54 17.55 23.46 -7.71
C HIS A 54 16.27 23.56 -8.51
N GLN A 55 16.37 24.18 -9.69
CA GLN A 55 15.26 24.33 -10.61
C GLN A 55 15.61 23.72 -11.97
N TYR A 56 14.70 22.94 -12.54
CA TYR A 56 14.87 22.30 -13.85
C TYR A 56 14.60 23.27 -15.02
N ASN A 57 15.29 24.41 -15.01
CA ASN A 57 15.20 25.44 -16.05
C ASN A 57 16.19 25.19 -17.21
N GLU A 58 16.11 26.01 -18.27
CA GLU A 58 16.96 25.88 -19.46
C GLU A 58 18.46 25.90 -19.14
N ALA A 59 18.88 26.72 -18.17
CA ALA A 59 20.28 26.81 -17.77
C ALA A 59 20.78 25.49 -17.15
N PHE A 60 19.99 24.89 -16.26
CA PHE A 60 20.28 23.56 -15.70
C PHE A 60 20.32 22.48 -16.79
N GLN A 61 19.33 22.47 -17.69
CA GLN A 61 19.27 21.51 -18.81
C GLN A 61 20.49 21.62 -19.74
N GLY A 62 20.97 22.85 -19.99
CA GLY A 62 22.20 23.11 -20.72
C GLY A 62 23.44 22.53 -20.03
N ARG A 63 23.60 22.78 -18.71
CA ARG A 63 24.70 22.20 -17.92
C ARG A 63 24.65 20.67 -17.90
N LEU A 64 23.47 20.08 -17.73
CA LEU A 64 23.27 18.62 -17.74
C LEU A 64 23.71 18.02 -19.07
N THR A 65 23.28 18.63 -20.19
CA THR A 65 23.64 18.18 -21.54
C THR A 65 25.15 18.30 -21.78
N GLY A 66 25.76 19.39 -21.33
CA GLY A 66 27.21 19.59 -21.38
C GLY A 66 27.97 18.51 -20.61
N PHE A 67 27.59 18.27 -19.35
CA PHE A 67 28.20 17.25 -18.50
C PHE A 67 28.11 15.85 -19.11
N VAL A 68 26.92 15.43 -19.58
CA VAL A 68 26.73 14.12 -20.20
C VAL A 68 27.56 13.99 -21.48
N ASN A 69 27.59 15.02 -22.33
CA ASN A 69 28.38 14.97 -23.57
C ASN A 69 29.89 14.91 -23.31
N LYS A 70 30.39 15.61 -22.29
CA LYS A 70 31.81 15.59 -21.90
C LYS A 70 32.25 14.20 -21.44
N TYR A 71 31.41 13.50 -20.68
CA TYR A 71 31.83 12.29 -19.96
C TYR A 71 31.18 10.97 -20.42
N LYS A 72 30.22 10.96 -21.36
CA LYS A 72 29.50 9.73 -21.78
C LYS A 72 30.38 8.60 -22.31
N SER A 73 31.55 8.92 -22.87
CA SER A 73 32.53 7.94 -23.37
C SER A 73 33.31 7.26 -22.24
N ILE A 74 33.54 7.97 -21.14
CA ILE A 74 34.30 7.51 -19.97
C ILE A 74 33.35 6.89 -18.94
N LEU A 75 32.13 7.42 -18.83
CA LEU A 75 31.11 6.99 -17.88
C LEU A 75 29.79 6.68 -18.58
N PRO A 76 29.65 5.53 -19.25
CA PRO A 76 28.42 5.17 -19.97
C PRO A 76 27.15 5.25 -19.10
N LYS A 77 27.28 5.03 -17.78
CA LYS A 77 26.16 5.11 -16.82
C LYS A 77 25.52 6.50 -16.73
N ILE A 78 26.24 7.59 -17.05
CA ILE A 78 25.66 8.94 -16.95
C ILE A 78 24.73 9.26 -18.12
N GLN A 79 24.74 8.46 -19.19
CA GLN A 79 23.86 8.68 -20.34
C GLN A 79 22.37 8.61 -19.96
N SER A 80 22.04 7.84 -18.93
CA SER A 80 20.67 7.77 -18.40
C SER A 80 20.28 8.99 -17.55
N LEU A 81 21.21 9.89 -17.19
CA LEU A 81 20.90 11.05 -16.36
C LEU A 81 19.93 11.99 -17.08
N THR A 82 20.14 12.26 -18.37
CA THR A 82 19.22 13.08 -19.15
C THR A 82 17.80 12.53 -19.09
N THR A 83 17.62 11.22 -19.32
CA THR A 83 16.32 10.55 -19.20
C THR A 83 15.77 10.58 -17.77
N LYS A 84 16.65 10.49 -16.76
CA LYS A 84 16.25 10.54 -15.35
C LYS A 84 15.64 11.90 -14.98
N PHE A 85 16.21 13.01 -15.44
CA PHE A 85 15.71 14.35 -15.15
C PHE A 85 14.49 14.76 -15.99
N GLN A 86 14.24 14.09 -17.12
CA GLN A 86 13.05 14.34 -17.97
C GLN A 86 11.70 14.04 -17.29
N CYS A 87 11.69 13.43 -16.10
CA CYS A 87 10.46 13.31 -15.31
C CYS A 87 9.98 14.64 -14.70
N LEU A 88 10.88 15.62 -14.58
CA LEU A 88 10.55 16.97 -14.10
C LEU A 88 9.93 17.81 -15.22
N LYS A 89 8.96 18.66 -14.86
CA LYS A 89 8.44 19.72 -15.73
C LYS A 89 9.43 20.87 -15.83
N SER A 90 9.30 21.69 -16.89
CA SER A 90 10.07 22.94 -16.99
C SER A 90 9.85 23.78 -15.74
N ASP A 91 10.94 24.32 -15.21
CA ASP A 91 10.95 25.20 -14.04
C ASP A 91 10.49 24.56 -12.72
N GLU A 92 10.33 23.23 -12.71
CA GLU A 92 10.03 22.47 -11.50
C GLU A 92 11.24 22.45 -10.56
N TRP A 93 10.98 22.72 -9.29
CA TRP A 93 11.95 22.63 -8.21
C TRP A 93 12.20 21.19 -7.78
N PHE A 94 13.45 20.89 -7.45
CA PHE A 94 13.88 19.63 -6.86
C PHE A 94 15.05 19.89 -5.91
N PHE A 95 15.34 18.92 -5.03
CA PHE A 95 16.41 19.03 -4.04
C PHE A 95 17.57 18.05 -4.28
N THR A 96 18.77 18.48 -3.88
CA THR A 96 19.94 17.64 -3.69
C THR A 96 20.27 17.55 -2.21
N LEU A 97 20.26 16.35 -1.65
CA LEU A 97 20.48 16.10 -0.24
C LEU A 97 21.75 15.25 -0.05
N PRO A 98 22.35 15.28 1.16
CA PRO A 98 23.28 14.24 1.57
C PRO A 98 22.62 12.84 1.45
N PRO A 99 23.40 11.76 1.23
CA PRO A 99 22.87 10.40 1.09
C PRO A 99 22.44 9.86 2.46
N ILE A 100 21.30 10.34 2.97
CA ILE A 100 20.72 9.99 4.27
C ILE A 100 19.39 9.27 4.09
N ASP A 101 19.07 8.39 5.03
CA ASP A 101 17.76 7.77 5.08
C ASP A 101 16.73 8.81 5.53
N LEU A 102 15.79 9.14 4.63
CA LEU A 102 14.74 10.11 4.92
C LEU A 102 13.59 9.39 5.63
N ASN A 103 13.37 9.72 6.90
CA ASN A 103 12.18 9.31 7.63
C ASN A 103 10.93 10.04 7.11
N THR A 104 9.75 9.56 7.50
CA THR A 104 8.46 10.08 7.03
C THR A 104 8.28 11.57 7.31
N ARG A 105 8.63 12.04 8.51
CA ARG A 105 8.46 13.46 8.87
C ARG A 105 9.36 14.36 8.03
N LEU A 106 10.61 13.96 7.81
CA LEU A 106 11.54 14.71 6.95
C LEU A 106 11.08 14.71 5.49
N LYS A 107 10.62 13.57 4.96
CA LYS A 107 10.04 13.52 3.59
C LYS A 107 8.87 14.48 3.45
N PHE A 108 7.97 14.49 4.43
CA PHE A 108 6.82 15.38 4.44
C PHE A 108 7.21 16.86 4.41
N GLU A 109 8.16 17.29 5.26
CA GLU A 109 8.64 18.69 5.26
C GLU A 109 9.28 19.08 3.92
N LEU A 110 10.08 18.19 3.32
CA LEU A 110 10.70 18.42 2.02
C LEU A 110 9.67 18.52 0.89
N GLU A 111 8.66 17.63 0.87
CA GLU A 111 7.56 17.67 -0.10
C GLU A 111 6.74 18.94 0.04
N LYS A 112 6.44 19.35 1.28
CA LYS A 112 5.74 20.60 1.58
C LYS A 112 6.50 21.81 1.05
N GLU A 113 7.81 21.89 1.29
CA GLU A 113 8.64 22.98 0.79
C GLU A 113 8.70 23.00 -0.75
N LEU A 114 8.86 21.83 -1.38
CA LEU A 114 8.81 21.72 -2.84
C LEU A 114 7.47 22.13 -3.42
N ASN A 115 6.36 21.75 -2.78
CA ASN A 115 5.03 22.16 -3.20
C ASN A 115 4.88 23.68 -3.17
N GLN A 116 5.36 24.34 -2.10
CA GLN A 116 5.36 25.81 -2.01
C GLN A 116 6.20 26.46 -3.11
N LEU A 117 7.43 25.96 -3.34
CA LEU A 117 8.31 26.46 -4.40
C LEU A 117 7.71 26.27 -5.80
N ASN A 118 6.99 25.18 -6.01
CA ASN A 118 6.26 24.88 -7.24
C ASN A 118 4.88 25.56 -7.33
N GLY A 119 4.55 26.47 -6.41
CA GLY A 119 3.32 27.24 -6.42
C GLY A 119 2.05 26.45 -6.10
N LEU A 120 2.19 25.22 -5.59
CA LEU A 120 1.07 24.40 -5.12
C LEU A 120 0.66 24.89 -3.74
N LYS A 121 -0.60 25.35 -3.64
CA LYS A 121 -1.20 25.75 -2.37
C LYS A 121 -1.97 24.56 -1.79
N SER A 122 -1.65 24.18 -0.56
CA SER A 122 -2.46 23.25 0.22
C SER A 122 -3.64 23.99 0.84
N GLU A 123 -4.84 23.42 0.74
CA GLU A 123 -6.01 23.88 1.52
C GLU A 123 -5.91 23.46 3.00
N ILE A 124 -5.06 22.47 3.30
CA ILE A 124 -4.81 21.94 4.65
C ILE A 124 -3.69 22.76 5.28
N THR A 125 -3.92 23.27 6.50
CA THR A 125 -2.93 24.04 7.26
C THR A 125 -1.99 23.15 8.06
N ASP A 126 -0.83 23.69 8.45
CA ASP A 126 0.10 23.00 9.35
C ASP A 126 -0.56 22.60 10.68
N THR A 127 -1.46 23.45 11.18
CA THR A 127 -2.25 23.17 12.38
C THR A 127 -3.16 21.97 12.18
N ASP A 128 -3.80 21.84 11.01
CA ASP A 128 -4.63 20.68 10.69
C ASP A 128 -3.78 19.41 10.61
N ILE A 129 -2.61 19.49 9.95
CA ILE A 129 -1.68 18.35 9.86
C ILE A 129 -1.25 17.89 11.24
N GLU A 130 -0.79 18.81 12.10
CA GLU A 130 -0.37 18.45 13.46
C GLU A 130 -1.54 17.93 14.29
N SER A 131 -2.76 18.47 14.13
CA SER A 131 -3.95 17.98 14.82
C SER A 131 -4.32 16.54 14.43
N PHE A 132 -4.24 16.18 13.15
CA PHE A 132 -4.70 14.88 12.65
C PHE A 132 -3.60 13.81 12.57
N PHE A 133 -2.34 14.21 12.38
CA PHE A 133 -1.24 13.30 12.04
C PHE A 133 -0.08 13.30 13.02
N SER A 134 0.04 14.23 13.98
CA SER A 134 1.16 14.27 14.94
C SER A 134 1.36 12.94 15.65
N GLY A 135 0.28 12.33 16.17
CA GLY A 135 0.32 11.02 16.81
C GLY A 135 1.06 9.97 15.96
N VAL A 136 0.72 9.85 14.68
CA VAL A 136 1.37 8.90 13.79
C VAL A 136 2.76 9.37 13.37
N LEU A 137 2.93 10.63 12.98
CA LEU A 137 4.21 11.16 12.51
C LEU A 137 5.30 11.13 13.59
N ASP A 138 4.93 11.19 14.87
CA ASP A 138 5.87 11.18 15.99
C ASP A 138 6.22 9.75 16.42
N ASN A 139 5.29 8.80 16.26
CA ASN A 139 5.44 7.44 16.76
C ASN A 139 5.81 6.40 15.69
N TYR A 140 5.53 6.68 14.41
CA TYR A 140 5.66 5.70 13.34
C TYR A 140 6.50 6.19 12.17
N GLU A 141 7.16 5.25 11.50
CA GLU A 141 7.60 5.37 10.12
C GLU A 141 6.54 4.77 9.21
N ILE A 142 6.18 5.48 8.13
CA ILE A 142 5.09 5.11 7.23
C ILE A 142 5.68 4.60 5.92
N VAL A 143 5.25 3.41 5.52
CA VAL A 143 5.61 2.80 4.24
C VAL A 143 4.37 2.69 3.36
N THR A 144 4.41 3.38 2.22
CA THR A 144 3.36 3.38 1.19
C THR A 144 3.93 2.92 -0.15
N PHE A 145 3.04 2.51 -1.06
CA PHE A 145 3.41 2.04 -2.39
C PHE A 145 2.71 2.86 -3.47
N ASP A 146 3.49 3.51 -4.32
CA ASP A 146 2.98 4.22 -5.50
C ASP A 146 2.60 3.22 -6.59
N LEU A 147 1.33 2.81 -6.57
CA LEU A 147 0.76 1.84 -7.50
C LEU A 147 0.48 2.43 -8.91
N ASP A 148 0.59 3.74 -9.08
CA ASP A 148 0.40 4.43 -10.37
C ASP A 148 1.63 4.32 -11.27
N LYS A 149 2.76 3.88 -10.72
CA LYS A 149 3.93 3.53 -11.51
C LYS A 149 3.59 2.55 -12.63
N THR A 150 4.10 2.82 -13.82
CA THR A 150 3.91 1.96 -15.00
C THR A 150 4.45 0.55 -14.76
N LYS A 151 5.58 0.44 -14.08
CA LYS A 151 6.26 -0.83 -13.76
C LYS A 151 5.70 -1.49 -12.50
N LYS A 152 5.80 -2.83 -12.45
CA LYS A 152 5.55 -3.61 -11.23
C LYS A 152 6.57 -3.22 -10.15
N ILE A 153 6.12 -3.15 -8.91
CA ILE A 153 6.95 -2.97 -7.73
C ILE A 153 7.33 -4.36 -7.24
N LYS A 154 8.63 -4.62 -7.16
CA LYS A 154 9.16 -5.93 -6.74
C LYS A 154 9.81 -5.79 -5.37
N VAL A 155 9.26 -6.49 -4.39
CA VAL A 155 9.76 -6.52 -3.00
C VAL A 155 10.73 -7.69 -2.84
N GLY A 156 11.85 -7.45 -2.15
CA GLY A 156 12.88 -8.46 -1.87
C GLY A 156 13.89 -8.72 -3.01
N GLU A 157 14.84 -9.63 -2.77
CA GLU A 157 15.98 -9.90 -3.66
C GLU A 157 15.58 -10.30 -5.10
N GLY A 158 16.02 -9.49 -6.07
CA GLY A 158 15.70 -9.67 -7.48
C GLY A 158 16.34 -10.92 -8.10
N ARG A 159 17.56 -11.27 -7.69
CA ARG A 159 18.33 -12.41 -8.23
C ARG A 159 17.87 -13.72 -7.62
N LYS A 160 17.30 -14.60 -8.44
CA LYS A 160 16.70 -15.87 -8.00
C LYS A 160 17.62 -16.73 -7.12
N ASN A 161 18.91 -16.80 -7.45
CA ASN A 161 19.90 -17.59 -6.72
C ASN A 161 20.34 -16.98 -5.37
N LYS A 162 19.88 -15.78 -5.04
CA LYS A 162 20.14 -15.11 -3.75
C LYS A 162 18.89 -15.00 -2.87
N ARG A 163 17.73 -15.44 -3.37
CA ARG A 163 16.47 -15.35 -2.65
C ARG A 163 16.46 -16.30 -1.47
N THR A 164 15.94 -15.80 -0.36
CA THR A 164 15.54 -16.59 0.81
C THR A 164 14.05 -16.40 0.96
N CYS A 165 13.28 -17.48 1.08
CA CYS A 165 11.85 -17.33 1.26
C CYS A 165 11.58 -16.73 2.64
N ARG A 166 10.83 -15.63 2.72
CA ARG A 166 10.55 -14.96 3.99
C ARG A 166 9.60 -15.73 4.92
N PHE A 167 8.89 -16.74 4.41
CA PHE A 167 7.89 -17.51 5.16
C PHE A 167 8.42 -18.85 5.69
N CYS A 168 9.27 -19.55 4.94
CA CYS A 168 9.88 -20.81 5.38
C CYS A 168 11.39 -20.71 5.64
N ASN A 169 12.00 -19.56 5.35
CA ASN A 169 13.43 -19.30 5.49
C ASN A 169 14.35 -20.21 4.65
N LEU A 170 13.80 -20.96 3.69
CA LEU A 170 14.56 -21.83 2.79
C LEU A 170 15.05 -21.10 1.55
N GLN A 171 16.11 -21.64 0.93
CA GLN A 171 16.73 -21.16 -0.30
C GLN A 171 16.73 -22.26 -1.36
N SER A 172 17.17 -21.93 -2.59
CA SER A 172 17.47 -22.95 -3.60
C SER A 172 18.67 -23.79 -3.16
N PRO A 173 18.67 -25.13 -3.34
CA PRO A 173 17.71 -25.93 -4.11
C PRO A 173 16.51 -26.51 -3.33
N ASP A 174 16.42 -26.30 -2.01
CA ASP A 174 15.36 -26.88 -1.17
C ASP A 174 13.96 -26.39 -1.56
N VAL A 175 13.89 -25.15 -2.07
CA VAL A 175 12.68 -24.55 -2.64
C VAL A 175 12.96 -23.88 -3.98
N SER A 176 11.93 -23.68 -4.79
CA SER A 176 12.02 -22.95 -6.05
C SER A 176 11.27 -21.62 -6.03
N PHE A 177 11.73 -20.69 -6.87
CA PHE A 177 11.13 -19.37 -7.10
C PHE A 177 10.78 -19.21 -8.58
N LYS A 178 10.03 -20.18 -9.12
CA LYS A 178 9.65 -20.23 -10.54
C LYS A 178 8.42 -19.38 -10.80
N LYS A 179 7.41 -19.45 -9.93
CA LYS A 179 6.16 -18.69 -9.99
C LYS A 179 6.42 -17.22 -9.66
N GLU A 180 5.63 -16.32 -10.25
CA GLU A 180 5.60 -14.92 -9.84
C GLU A 180 4.61 -14.78 -8.69
N ALA A 181 5.12 -14.68 -7.46
CA ALA A 181 4.28 -14.53 -6.28
C ALA A 181 3.80 -13.08 -6.15
N HIS A 182 2.50 -12.90 -5.93
CA HIS A 182 1.90 -11.59 -5.71
C HIS A 182 1.86 -11.30 -4.20
N ALA A 183 2.31 -10.11 -3.80
CA ALA A 183 2.35 -9.74 -2.39
C ALA A 183 0.93 -9.67 -1.77
N ILE A 184 -0.04 -9.24 -2.58
CA ILE A 184 -1.47 -9.25 -2.29
C ILE A 184 -2.14 -10.10 -3.36
N SER A 185 -3.17 -10.88 -3.00
CA SER A 185 -3.83 -11.79 -3.94
C SER A 185 -4.24 -11.09 -5.25
N GLU A 186 -3.86 -11.66 -6.39
CA GLU A 186 -4.23 -11.14 -7.71
C GLU A 186 -5.75 -11.14 -7.93
N ALA A 187 -6.47 -12.04 -7.25
CA ALA A 187 -7.93 -12.08 -7.26
C ALA A 187 -8.57 -10.79 -6.74
N LEU A 188 -7.87 -10.04 -5.88
CA LEU A 188 -8.30 -8.74 -5.34
C LEU A 188 -7.93 -7.58 -6.27
N GLY A 189 -7.47 -7.82 -7.50
CA GLY A 189 -7.08 -6.78 -8.44
C GLY A 189 -5.61 -6.35 -8.34
N ASN A 190 -4.78 -7.01 -7.53
CA ASN A 190 -3.35 -6.70 -7.48
C ASN A 190 -2.61 -7.15 -8.76
N LYS A 191 -2.15 -6.19 -9.55
CA LYS A 191 -1.29 -6.44 -10.72
C LYS A 191 0.13 -5.87 -10.60
N LYS A 192 0.43 -5.19 -9.48
CA LYS A 192 1.60 -4.31 -9.34
C LYS A 192 2.58 -4.75 -8.26
N LEU A 193 2.09 -5.23 -7.12
CA LEU A 193 2.94 -5.63 -5.99
C LEU A 193 3.34 -7.10 -6.10
N ILE A 194 4.61 -7.34 -6.43
CA ILE A 194 5.20 -8.66 -6.60
C ILE A 194 6.19 -8.93 -5.49
N LEU A 195 6.13 -10.12 -4.90
CA LEU A 195 7.08 -10.57 -3.89
C LEU A 195 8.08 -11.55 -4.52
N ASN A 196 9.36 -11.18 -4.53
CA ASN A 196 10.41 -12.05 -5.03
C ASN A 196 10.75 -13.19 -4.05
N GLU A 197 10.61 -12.95 -2.75
CA GLU A 197 11.06 -13.82 -1.65
C GLU A 197 9.93 -14.70 -1.10
N GLU A 198 9.01 -15.13 -1.96
CA GLU A 198 8.02 -16.16 -1.66
C GLU A 198 8.28 -17.35 -2.58
N CYS A 199 8.58 -18.51 -1.99
CA CYS A 199 8.85 -19.71 -2.77
C CYS A 199 7.56 -20.35 -3.28
N ASP A 200 7.68 -21.21 -4.30
CA ASP A 200 6.54 -21.79 -4.99
C ASP A 200 5.62 -22.60 -4.05
N SER A 201 6.18 -23.28 -3.04
CA SER A 201 5.42 -24.07 -2.07
C SER A 201 4.68 -23.20 -1.05
N CYS A 202 5.29 -22.12 -0.55
CA CYS A 202 4.60 -21.17 0.32
C CYS A 202 3.50 -20.43 -0.45
N ASN A 203 3.77 -20.00 -1.69
CA ASN A 203 2.77 -19.35 -2.54
C ASN A 203 1.53 -20.24 -2.75
N GLU A 204 1.74 -21.53 -3.01
CA GLU A 204 0.66 -22.50 -3.18
C GLU A 204 -0.09 -22.75 -1.87
N TYR A 205 0.62 -22.92 -0.76
CA TYR A 205 0.02 -23.04 0.56
C TYR A 205 -0.91 -21.85 0.88
N PHE A 206 -0.44 -20.61 0.70
CA PHE A 206 -1.23 -19.42 1.02
C PHE A 206 -2.43 -19.25 0.07
N ASP A 207 -2.25 -19.45 -1.25
CA ASP A 207 -3.35 -19.36 -2.23
C ASP A 207 -4.47 -20.35 -1.89
N GLU A 208 -4.13 -21.57 -1.44
CA GLU A 208 -5.11 -22.62 -1.16
C GLU A 208 -5.74 -22.57 0.24
N ASN A 209 -4.95 -22.24 1.27
CA ASN A 209 -5.35 -22.45 2.67
C ASN A 209 -5.67 -21.15 3.43
N VAL A 210 -5.25 -19.99 2.90
CA VAL A 210 -5.38 -18.69 3.60
C VAL A 210 -6.08 -17.66 2.74
N GLU A 211 -5.50 -17.30 1.59
CA GLU A 211 -6.02 -16.23 0.72
C GLU A 211 -7.37 -16.59 0.10
N ARG A 212 -7.63 -17.88 -0.15
CA ARG A 212 -8.92 -18.36 -0.68
C ARG A 212 -10.10 -17.90 0.17
N ASP A 213 -10.00 -18.01 1.49
CA ASP A 213 -11.06 -17.60 2.41
C ASP A 213 -11.28 -16.09 2.38
N PHE A 214 -10.20 -15.32 2.25
CA PHE A 214 -10.29 -13.87 2.09
C PHE A 214 -10.97 -13.48 0.77
N VAL A 215 -10.65 -14.17 -0.32
CA VAL A 215 -11.30 -13.98 -1.63
C VAL A 215 -12.79 -14.34 -1.55
N PHE A 216 -13.15 -15.48 -0.95
CA PHE A 216 -14.54 -15.86 -0.76
C PHE A 216 -15.30 -14.87 0.10
N TYR A 217 -14.72 -14.40 1.20
CA TYR A 217 -15.34 -13.39 2.07
C TYR A 217 -15.66 -12.09 1.33
N HIS A 218 -14.81 -11.70 0.38
CA HIS A 218 -14.97 -10.47 -0.40
C HIS A 218 -15.62 -10.67 -1.78
N ASP A 219 -16.07 -11.88 -2.12
CA ASP A 219 -16.46 -12.20 -3.49
C ASP A 219 -17.69 -11.39 -3.96
N LEU A 220 -18.58 -11.06 -3.01
CA LEU A 220 -19.72 -10.17 -3.24
C LEU A 220 -19.25 -8.80 -3.73
N ALA A 221 -18.27 -8.20 -3.05
CA ALA A 221 -17.72 -6.90 -3.44
C ALA A 221 -16.95 -6.99 -4.75
N ARG A 222 -16.11 -8.03 -4.91
CA ARG A 222 -15.36 -8.27 -6.16
C ARG A 222 -16.27 -8.32 -7.37
N THR A 223 -17.40 -9.02 -7.25
CA THR A 223 -18.38 -9.13 -8.34
C THR A 223 -19.19 -7.85 -8.52
N MET A 224 -19.64 -7.23 -7.42
CA MET A 224 -20.40 -5.98 -7.45
C MET A 224 -19.64 -4.84 -8.14
N PHE A 225 -18.33 -4.76 -7.94
CA PHE A 225 -17.48 -3.70 -8.51
C PHE A 225 -16.72 -4.15 -9.76
N GLY A 226 -16.87 -5.40 -10.21
CA GLY A 226 -16.24 -5.88 -11.44
C GLY A 226 -14.71 -6.02 -11.33
N ILE A 227 -14.20 -6.36 -10.15
CA ILE A 227 -12.76 -6.52 -9.89
C ILE A 227 -12.22 -7.71 -10.68
N LYS A 228 -11.40 -7.42 -11.69
CA LYS A 228 -10.91 -8.42 -12.64
C LYS A 228 -9.99 -9.45 -11.97
N ASN A 229 -10.19 -10.71 -12.32
CA ASN A 229 -9.42 -11.84 -11.80
C ASN A 229 -8.07 -12.03 -12.52
N LYS A 230 -7.40 -13.17 -12.26
CA LYS A 230 -6.13 -13.57 -12.91
C LYS A 230 -6.27 -13.64 -14.45
N GLU A 231 -7.43 -14.04 -14.96
CA GLU A 231 -7.75 -14.10 -16.41
C GLU A 231 -8.25 -12.78 -17.00
N ASN A 232 -8.19 -11.68 -16.25
CA ASN A 232 -8.68 -10.36 -16.66
C ASN A 232 -10.20 -10.33 -16.96
N LYS A 233 -10.97 -11.23 -16.32
CA LYS A 233 -12.43 -11.33 -16.43
C LYS A 233 -13.10 -10.85 -15.16
N THR A 234 -14.30 -10.29 -15.32
CA THR A 234 -15.19 -9.95 -14.20
C THR A 234 -15.69 -11.23 -13.53
N PRO A 235 -15.57 -11.37 -12.20
CA PRO A 235 -16.04 -12.56 -11.50
C PRO A 235 -17.58 -12.69 -11.59
N LYS A 236 -18.04 -13.93 -11.47
CA LYS A 236 -19.44 -14.30 -11.31
C LYS A 236 -19.53 -15.17 -10.07
N MET A 237 -20.46 -14.86 -9.18
CA MET A 237 -20.78 -15.69 -8.05
C MET A 237 -21.97 -16.57 -8.37
N LYS A 238 -21.85 -17.86 -8.05
CA LYS A 238 -22.94 -18.82 -8.13
C LYS A 238 -22.98 -19.58 -6.81
N GLY A 239 -24.11 -19.48 -6.12
CA GLY A 239 -24.40 -20.24 -4.91
C GLY A 239 -25.47 -21.29 -5.14
N LYS A 240 -25.91 -21.89 -4.03
CA LYS A 240 -26.99 -22.91 -4.03
C LYS A 240 -28.33 -22.36 -4.48
N ASN A 241 -28.59 -21.08 -4.21
CA ASN A 241 -29.88 -20.42 -4.45
C ASN A 241 -29.77 -19.08 -5.17
N PHE A 242 -28.61 -18.75 -5.75
CA PHE A 242 -28.44 -17.47 -6.45
C PHE A 242 -27.34 -17.50 -7.52
N GLU A 243 -27.46 -16.60 -8.49
CA GLU A 243 -26.36 -16.15 -9.35
C GLU A 243 -26.25 -14.62 -9.27
N PHE A 244 -25.03 -14.12 -9.11
CA PHE A 244 -24.72 -12.70 -8.99
C PHE A 244 -23.56 -12.36 -9.93
N PHE A 245 -23.76 -11.43 -10.86
CA PHE A 245 -22.78 -11.16 -11.92
C PHE A 245 -22.99 -9.78 -12.57
N LYS A 246 -21.98 -9.30 -13.29
CA LYS A 246 -22.13 -8.19 -14.24
C LYS A 246 -22.30 -8.71 -15.66
N ASP A 247 -23.23 -8.12 -16.41
CA ASP A 247 -23.38 -8.41 -17.84
C ASP A 247 -22.33 -7.69 -18.69
N GLU A 248 -22.41 -7.83 -20.01
CA GLU A 248 -21.50 -7.19 -20.98
C GLU A 248 -21.54 -5.66 -20.91
N ASN A 249 -22.66 -5.08 -20.44
CA ASN A 249 -22.85 -3.65 -20.25
C ASN A 249 -22.45 -3.18 -18.82
N MET A 250 -21.83 -4.06 -18.02
CA MET A 250 -21.44 -3.83 -16.63
C MET A 250 -22.61 -3.57 -15.66
N ASN A 251 -23.84 -3.89 -16.05
CA ASN A 251 -24.99 -3.83 -15.16
C ASN A 251 -24.95 -5.00 -14.19
N LEU A 252 -25.27 -4.72 -12.92
CA LEU A 252 -25.32 -5.75 -11.89
C LEU A 252 -26.63 -6.54 -11.99
N ASN A 253 -26.51 -7.86 -12.11
CA ASN A 253 -27.63 -8.77 -12.23
C ASN A 253 -27.63 -9.74 -11.05
N ILE A 254 -28.83 -9.96 -10.49
CA ILE A 254 -29.08 -10.88 -9.39
C ILE A 254 -30.21 -11.81 -9.80
N ALA A 255 -29.93 -13.10 -9.90
CA ALA A 255 -30.93 -14.15 -10.07
C ALA A 255 -31.02 -14.94 -8.77
N VAL A 256 -32.21 -15.05 -8.20
CA VAL A 256 -32.48 -15.82 -6.98
C VAL A 256 -33.40 -16.98 -7.34
N VAL A 257 -33.01 -18.19 -6.94
CA VAL A 257 -33.87 -19.37 -7.08
C VAL A 257 -34.72 -19.47 -5.82
N SER A 258 -36.05 -19.36 -5.96
CA SER A 258 -37.01 -19.59 -4.89
C SER A 258 -37.89 -20.80 -5.24
N ASP A 259 -38.11 -21.68 -4.26
CA ASP A 259 -39.01 -22.85 -4.38
C ASP A 259 -40.49 -22.48 -4.15
N ASN A 260 -40.80 -21.19 -3.95
CA ASN A 260 -42.16 -20.73 -3.67
C ASN A 260 -42.91 -20.44 -4.99
N GLU A 261 -43.53 -21.48 -5.57
CA GLU A 261 -44.48 -21.34 -6.69
C GLU A 261 -45.74 -20.50 -6.36
N ASN A 262 -45.94 -20.15 -5.08
CA ASN A 262 -47.18 -19.53 -4.57
C ASN A 262 -47.10 -18.04 -4.20
N GLU A 263 -45.98 -17.35 -4.43
CA GLU A 263 -45.95 -15.89 -4.27
C GLU A 263 -46.28 -15.19 -5.60
N THR A 264 -47.58 -14.99 -5.83
CA THR A 264 -48.12 -14.11 -6.88
C THR A 264 -47.86 -12.62 -6.60
N ASN A 265 -47.22 -12.28 -5.48
CA ASN A 265 -46.84 -10.91 -5.16
C ASN A 265 -45.52 -10.58 -5.88
N GLN A 266 -45.62 -9.77 -6.94
CA GLN A 266 -44.50 -9.19 -7.70
C GLN A 266 -43.68 -8.15 -6.91
N GLU A 267 -43.73 -8.17 -5.57
CA GLU A 267 -42.98 -7.22 -4.74
C GLU A 267 -41.53 -7.68 -4.60
N THR A 268 -40.59 -6.74 -4.73
CA THR A 268 -39.16 -7.01 -4.53
C THR A 268 -38.93 -7.57 -3.12
N PRO A 269 -38.23 -8.70 -2.96
CA PRO A 269 -37.99 -9.29 -1.65
C PRO A 269 -37.18 -8.33 -0.78
N LYS A 270 -37.64 -8.06 0.44
CA LYS A 270 -36.96 -7.14 1.38
C LYS A 270 -35.60 -7.64 1.84
N SER A 271 -35.44 -8.96 1.98
CA SER A 271 -34.19 -9.59 2.40
C SER A 271 -34.04 -10.96 1.77
N VAL A 272 -32.84 -11.28 1.26
CA VAL A 272 -32.51 -12.57 0.65
C VAL A 272 -31.20 -13.10 1.23
N SER A 273 -31.18 -14.36 1.65
CA SER A 273 -29.95 -15.04 2.07
C SER A 273 -29.29 -15.73 0.87
N PHE A 274 -28.09 -15.32 0.51
CA PHE A 274 -27.25 -15.93 -0.50
C PHE A 274 -26.41 -17.05 0.14
N ASN A 275 -26.80 -18.29 -0.13
CA ASN A 275 -26.09 -19.47 0.34
C ASN A 275 -24.97 -19.83 -0.65
N THR A 276 -23.73 -19.44 -0.35
CA THR A 276 -22.62 -19.58 -1.30
C THR A 276 -22.19 -21.02 -1.51
N GLY A 277 -22.39 -21.91 -0.53
CA GLY A 277 -21.81 -23.25 -0.51
C GLY A 277 -20.32 -23.29 -0.19
N ASN A 278 -19.64 -22.13 -0.21
CA ASN A 278 -18.24 -22.02 0.18
C ASN A 278 -18.13 -22.08 1.71
N LYS A 279 -17.09 -22.76 2.18
CA LYS A 279 -16.75 -22.78 3.60
C LYS A 279 -15.48 -21.98 3.82
N ILE A 280 -15.46 -21.20 4.88
CA ILE A 280 -14.32 -20.37 5.26
C ILE A 280 -14.03 -20.48 6.76
N ARG A 281 -12.81 -20.12 7.15
CA ARG A 281 -12.42 -19.85 8.54
C ARG A 281 -12.21 -18.36 8.68
N ILE A 282 -12.94 -17.72 9.59
CA ILE A 282 -12.84 -16.27 9.76
C ILE A 282 -11.45 -15.84 10.26
N GLN A 283 -10.71 -16.72 10.96
CA GLN A 283 -9.31 -16.49 11.30
C GLN A 283 -8.39 -16.40 10.06
N ASN A 284 -8.73 -17.08 8.95
CA ASN A 284 -7.95 -16.98 7.71
C ASN A 284 -8.05 -15.59 7.06
N ILE A 285 -9.10 -14.81 7.35
CA ILE A 285 -9.20 -13.42 6.90
C ILE A 285 -8.06 -12.60 7.52
N TYR A 286 -7.83 -12.76 8.82
CA TYR A 286 -6.74 -12.06 9.50
C TYR A 286 -5.37 -12.62 9.10
N LYS A 287 -5.23 -13.94 8.93
CA LYS A 287 -3.99 -14.52 8.40
C LYS A 287 -3.65 -13.96 7.02
N ALA A 288 -4.63 -13.78 6.13
CA ALA A 288 -4.43 -13.19 4.81
C ALA A 288 -3.97 -11.72 4.91
N LEU A 289 -4.62 -10.91 5.75
CA LEU A 289 -4.21 -9.52 6.02
C LEU A 289 -2.75 -9.45 6.52
N CYS A 290 -2.38 -10.30 7.48
CA CYS A 290 -1.01 -10.38 7.97
C CYS A 290 -0.02 -10.87 6.91
N LYS A 291 -0.41 -11.85 6.08
CA LYS A 291 0.40 -12.31 4.95
C LYS A 291 0.67 -11.18 3.98
N PHE A 292 -0.33 -10.36 3.65
CA PHE A 292 -0.17 -9.21 2.76
C PHE A 292 0.80 -8.18 3.35
N ALA A 293 0.67 -7.87 4.64
CA ALA A 293 1.59 -6.97 5.34
C ALA A 293 3.05 -7.49 5.32
N LEU A 294 3.26 -8.75 5.72
CA LEU A 294 4.58 -9.40 5.70
C LEU A 294 5.15 -9.53 4.29
N SER A 295 4.30 -9.55 3.25
CA SER A 295 4.75 -9.64 1.87
C SER A 295 5.32 -8.34 1.32
N VAL A 296 4.87 -7.20 1.84
CA VAL A 296 5.34 -5.88 1.39
C VAL A 296 6.35 -5.24 2.35
N MET A 297 6.44 -5.76 3.58
CA MET A 297 7.42 -5.37 4.60
C MET A 297 8.87 -5.62 4.14
N ASP A 298 9.77 -4.73 4.54
CA ASP A 298 11.20 -4.90 4.28
C ASP A 298 11.81 -6.03 5.10
N LYS A 299 12.83 -6.68 4.52
CA LYS A 299 13.45 -7.89 5.07
C LYS A 299 13.99 -7.72 6.49
N GLU A 300 14.42 -6.51 6.83
CA GLU A 300 14.96 -6.19 8.16
C GLU A 300 13.94 -6.37 9.30
N TYR A 301 12.64 -6.17 9.03
CA TYR A 301 11.59 -6.31 10.03
C TYR A 301 11.05 -7.73 10.15
N ILE A 302 11.22 -8.57 9.13
CA ILE A 302 10.64 -9.93 9.06
C ILE A 302 11.02 -10.79 10.26
N GLY A 303 12.26 -10.66 10.74
CA GLY A 303 12.75 -11.41 11.90
C GLY A 303 11.92 -11.21 13.17
N TYR A 304 11.27 -10.05 13.31
CA TYR A 304 10.43 -9.75 14.47
C TYR A 304 9.11 -10.51 14.50
N PHE A 305 8.69 -11.10 13.38
CA PHE A 305 7.37 -11.72 13.19
C PHE A 305 7.44 -13.24 13.02
N THR A 306 8.44 -13.90 13.60
CA THR A 306 8.61 -15.36 13.52
C THR A 306 7.33 -16.11 13.96
N ASP A 307 6.74 -15.69 15.08
CA ASP A 307 5.52 -16.29 15.62
C ASP A 307 4.29 -16.02 14.76
N THR A 308 4.21 -14.83 14.15
CA THR A 308 3.17 -14.50 13.16
C THR A 308 3.28 -15.40 11.95
N ILE A 309 4.49 -15.61 11.44
CA ILE A 309 4.78 -16.47 10.28
C ILE A 309 4.38 -17.91 10.58
N GLN A 310 4.75 -18.45 11.74
CA GLN A 310 4.32 -19.79 12.16
C GLN A 310 2.79 -19.89 12.23
N TRP A 311 2.11 -18.88 12.76
CA TRP A 311 0.65 -18.87 12.87
C TRP A 311 -0.05 -18.82 11.51
N ILE A 312 0.37 -17.93 10.59
CA ILE A 312 -0.23 -17.86 9.24
C ILE A 312 0.06 -19.12 8.42
N ARG A 313 1.13 -19.86 8.74
CA ARG A 313 1.48 -21.15 8.13
C ARG A 313 0.81 -22.36 8.80
N GLY A 314 -0.02 -22.14 9.82
CA GLY A 314 -0.70 -23.21 10.56
C GLY A 314 0.24 -24.07 11.40
N GLU A 315 1.47 -23.60 11.66
CA GLU A 315 2.46 -24.25 12.52
C GLU A 315 2.25 -23.88 14.00
N LYS A 316 1.50 -22.79 14.24
CA LYS A 316 1.10 -22.31 15.56
C LYS A 316 -0.40 -22.00 15.57
N GLU A 317 -1.08 -22.41 16.64
CA GLU A 317 -2.49 -22.09 16.87
C GLU A 317 -2.63 -20.90 17.83
N THR A 318 -3.74 -20.18 17.72
CA THR A 318 -4.11 -19.13 18.69
C THR A 318 -5.62 -19.09 18.89
N ALA A 319 -6.03 -18.83 20.13
CA ALA A 319 -7.43 -18.70 20.53
C ALA A 319 -7.93 -17.24 20.49
N SER A 320 -7.01 -16.26 20.49
CA SER A 320 -7.34 -14.84 20.56
C SER A 320 -6.38 -14.01 19.71
N LEU A 321 -6.92 -12.97 19.11
CA LEU A 321 -6.23 -12.03 18.24
C LEU A 321 -6.69 -10.60 18.55
N PRO A 322 -5.87 -9.58 18.26
CA PRO A 322 -6.30 -8.19 18.35
C PRO A 322 -7.53 -7.95 17.48
N ILE A 323 -8.44 -7.09 17.92
CA ILE A 323 -9.61 -6.71 17.12
C ILE A 323 -9.16 -6.05 15.80
N VAL A 324 -9.99 -6.16 14.76
CA VAL A 324 -9.75 -5.44 13.50
C VAL A 324 -10.84 -4.38 13.33
N ALA A 325 -10.41 -3.13 13.13
CA ALA A 325 -11.30 -2.03 12.80
C ALA A 325 -11.60 -2.05 11.29
N VAL A 326 -12.88 -2.15 10.93
CA VAL A 326 -13.35 -2.21 9.54
C VAL A 326 -14.26 -1.03 9.25
N LEU A 327 -13.98 -0.27 8.20
CA LEU A 327 -14.87 0.75 7.66
C LEU A 327 -15.31 0.38 6.25
N ASN A 328 -16.55 0.75 5.93
CA ASN A 328 -17.16 0.53 4.64
C ASN A 328 -17.63 1.86 4.07
N SER A 329 -16.94 2.42 3.07
CA SER A 329 -17.35 3.69 2.45
C SER A 329 -16.82 3.84 1.03
N TYR A 330 -17.60 4.51 0.18
CA TYR A 330 -17.18 4.90 -1.16
C TYR A 330 -16.14 6.04 -1.16
N HIS A 331 -15.99 6.78 -0.06
CA HIS A 331 -15.03 7.90 0.03
C HIS A 331 -13.58 7.48 -0.16
N PHE A 332 -13.24 6.23 0.18
CA PHE A 332 -11.89 5.68 0.02
C PHE A 332 -11.87 4.50 -0.94
N PHE A 333 -12.83 4.46 -1.88
CA PHE A 333 -12.97 3.38 -2.83
C PHE A 333 -11.71 3.20 -3.70
N THR A 334 -11.27 1.95 -3.88
CA THR A 334 -10.18 1.62 -4.81
C THR A 334 -10.40 0.27 -5.52
N GLU A 335 -10.17 0.22 -6.83
CA GLU A 335 -10.30 -1.02 -7.62
C GLU A 335 -9.07 -1.94 -7.48
N ARG A 336 -7.95 -1.39 -7.01
CA ARG A 336 -6.71 -2.12 -6.75
C ARG A 336 -6.46 -2.12 -5.24
N PRO A 337 -5.95 -3.20 -4.65
CA PRO A 337 -5.72 -3.21 -3.23
C PRO A 337 -4.54 -2.29 -2.88
N GLU A 338 -4.74 -1.46 -1.86
CA GLU A 338 -3.75 -0.52 -1.34
C GLU A 338 -3.39 -0.92 0.08
N ILE A 339 -2.11 -0.81 0.44
CA ILE A 339 -1.60 -1.18 1.75
C ILE A 339 -0.60 -0.13 2.23
N THR A 340 -0.75 0.27 3.49
CA THR A 340 0.15 1.18 4.20
C THR A 340 0.59 0.51 5.49
N LEU A 341 1.91 0.45 5.71
CA LEU A 341 2.48 -0.06 6.96
C LEU A 341 2.93 1.10 7.85
N PHE A 342 2.68 0.98 9.14
CA PHE A 342 3.14 1.90 10.16
C PHE A 342 4.07 1.14 11.12
N PHE A 343 5.37 1.43 11.10
CA PHE A 343 6.36 0.81 12.00
C PHE A 343 6.69 1.73 13.17
N ARG A 344 6.48 1.26 14.40
CA ARG A 344 6.81 2.05 15.59
C ARG A 344 8.31 2.32 15.63
N LYS A 345 8.69 3.59 15.76
CA LYS A 345 10.10 4.06 15.70
C LYS A 345 10.66 4.55 17.03
N ASN A 346 9.93 4.37 18.12
CA ASN A 346 10.30 4.83 19.45
C ASN A 346 9.94 3.79 20.53
N ASP A 347 10.29 4.06 21.78
CA ASP A 347 10.06 3.17 22.93
C ASP A 347 8.64 3.28 23.54
N ASN A 348 7.65 3.79 22.79
CA ASN A 348 6.27 3.83 23.27
C ASN A 348 5.58 2.46 23.11
N TYR A 349 5.82 1.55 24.06
CA TYR A 349 5.32 0.17 24.01
C TYR A 349 3.80 0.03 24.21
N ASP A 350 3.10 1.11 24.54
CA ASP A 350 1.64 1.17 24.54
C ASP A 350 1.07 1.20 23.11
N LEU A 351 1.95 1.37 22.11
CA LEU A 351 1.61 1.35 20.70
C LEU A 351 2.14 0.06 20.03
N PRO A 352 1.34 -0.60 19.18
CA PRO A 352 1.78 -1.78 18.45
C PRO A 352 3.00 -1.51 17.59
N PHE A 353 3.90 -2.49 17.48
CA PHE A 353 5.09 -2.35 16.65
C PHE A 353 4.75 -2.18 15.17
N THR A 354 3.71 -2.86 14.69
CA THR A 354 3.24 -2.67 13.32
C THR A 354 1.71 -2.63 13.24
N VAL A 355 1.22 -1.50 12.74
CA VAL A 355 -0.18 -1.29 12.37
C VAL A 355 -0.26 -1.22 10.85
N VAL A 356 -1.37 -1.65 10.28
CA VAL A 356 -1.58 -1.71 8.84
C VAL A 356 -2.93 -1.13 8.47
N GLU A 357 -2.94 -0.22 7.50
CA GLU A 357 -4.13 0.13 6.74
C GLU A 357 -4.14 -0.69 5.45
N PHE A 358 -5.19 -1.46 5.22
CA PHE A 358 -5.43 -2.17 3.96
C PHE A 358 -6.77 -1.74 3.37
N ARG A 359 -6.75 -1.21 2.14
CA ARG A 359 -7.93 -0.78 1.40
C ARG A 359 -8.18 -1.66 0.19
N PHE A 360 -9.43 -2.04 0.00
CA PHE A 360 -9.87 -2.83 -1.15
C PHE A 360 -11.35 -2.61 -1.43
N THR A 361 -11.70 -2.19 -2.66
CA THR A 361 -13.04 -1.70 -3.00
C THR A 361 -13.45 -0.61 -2.02
N TYR A 362 -14.57 -0.78 -1.33
CA TYR A 362 -15.09 0.13 -0.31
C TYR A 362 -14.71 -0.28 1.11
N TYR A 363 -13.86 -1.32 1.30
CA TYR A 363 -13.40 -1.76 2.62
C TYR A 363 -12.09 -1.07 2.99
N MET A 364 -11.98 -0.68 4.25
CA MET A 364 -10.75 -0.27 4.90
C MET A 364 -10.58 -1.08 6.18
N TYR A 365 -9.47 -1.80 6.27
CA TYR A 365 -9.07 -2.58 7.42
C TYR A 365 -7.92 -1.88 8.14
N ILE A 366 -8.08 -1.63 9.42
CA ILE A 366 -7.02 -1.18 10.33
C ILE A 366 -6.77 -2.30 11.33
N PHE A 367 -5.57 -2.87 11.28
CA PHE A 367 -5.22 -4.03 12.09
C PHE A 367 -3.77 -4.01 12.57
N ILE A 368 -3.50 -4.77 13.62
CA ILE A 368 -2.17 -4.99 14.18
C ILE A 368 -1.58 -6.26 13.57
N VAL A 369 -0.30 -6.29 13.24
CA VAL A 369 0.37 -7.56 12.92
C VAL A 369 0.75 -8.24 14.26
N PRO A 370 0.06 -9.32 14.67
CA PRO A 370 0.19 -9.84 16.03
C PRO A 370 1.49 -10.61 16.22
N PHE A 371 1.87 -10.85 17.48
CA PHE A 371 3.01 -11.69 17.87
C PHE A 371 4.38 -11.17 17.43
N SER A 372 4.54 -9.86 17.30
CA SER A 372 5.86 -9.27 17.15
C SER A 372 6.68 -9.45 18.41
N SER A 373 7.96 -9.83 18.26
CA SER A 373 8.94 -9.81 19.36
C SER A 373 9.26 -8.40 19.88
N GLN A 374 8.82 -7.35 19.18
CA GLN A 374 9.00 -5.95 19.58
C GLN A 374 7.83 -5.44 20.45
N ASP A 375 6.74 -6.20 20.56
CA ASP A 375 5.58 -5.82 21.37
C ASP A 375 5.71 -6.31 22.80
N LYS A 376 5.29 -5.47 23.76
CA LYS A 376 5.16 -5.85 25.18
C LYS A 376 3.72 -6.15 25.58
N CYS A 377 2.76 -5.74 24.76
CA CYS A 377 1.33 -5.94 24.94
C CYS A 377 0.78 -6.80 23.81
N GLN A 378 -0.35 -7.48 24.05
CA GLN A 378 -1.01 -8.29 23.03
C GLN A 378 -2.16 -7.55 22.34
N PHE A 379 -2.60 -6.40 22.87
CA PHE A 379 -3.68 -5.57 22.31
C PHE A 379 -5.01 -6.32 22.18
N LEU A 380 -5.32 -7.17 23.17
CA LEU A 380 -6.52 -8.00 23.20
C LEU A 380 -7.68 -7.34 23.97
N ASN A 381 -7.39 -6.43 24.90
CA ASN A 381 -8.43 -5.72 25.64
C ASN A 381 -8.76 -4.37 24.98
N GLU A 382 -9.99 -3.92 25.22
CA GLU A 382 -10.56 -2.71 24.61
C GLU A 382 -9.79 -1.44 24.98
N SER A 383 -9.27 -1.35 26.21
CA SER A 383 -8.52 -0.17 26.67
C SER A 383 -7.20 0.00 25.91
N GLU A 384 -6.43 -1.08 25.75
CA GLU A 384 -5.20 -1.09 24.94
C GLU A 384 -5.51 -0.73 23.48
N TYR A 385 -6.62 -1.26 22.95
CA TYR A 385 -7.04 -1.01 21.58
C TYR A 385 -7.39 0.47 21.33
N GLU A 386 -8.22 1.05 22.20
CA GLU A 386 -8.59 2.47 22.10
C GLU A 386 -7.40 3.39 22.31
N GLN A 387 -6.48 3.05 23.22
CA GLN A 387 -5.27 3.83 23.45
C GLN A 387 -4.43 3.94 22.17
N PHE A 388 -4.22 2.85 21.44
CA PHE A 388 -3.50 2.96 20.17
C PHE A 388 -4.34 3.66 19.10
N LEU A 389 -5.66 3.42 19.03
CA LEU A 389 -6.50 4.03 17.99
C LEU A 389 -6.51 5.57 18.09
N ASN A 390 -6.34 6.11 19.30
CA ASN A 390 -6.16 7.56 19.53
C ASN A 390 -4.88 8.13 18.89
N CYS A 391 -3.86 7.30 18.61
CA CYS A 391 -2.68 7.72 17.85
C CYS A 391 -3.02 8.00 16.38
N PHE A 392 -4.06 7.34 15.85
CA PHE A 392 -4.49 7.43 14.47
C PHE A 392 -5.69 8.36 14.30
N THR A 393 -5.59 9.62 14.78
CA THR A 393 -6.68 10.60 14.75
C THR A 393 -7.30 10.78 13.35
N HIS A 394 -6.48 10.87 12.30
CA HIS A 394 -6.94 10.95 10.90
C HIS A 394 -7.77 9.75 10.43
N ILE A 395 -7.57 8.56 11.03
CA ILE A 395 -8.40 7.38 10.81
C ILE A 395 -9.65 7.50 11.68
N LYS A 396 -9.48 7.74 13.00
CA LYS A 396 -10.59 7.82 13.95
C LYS A 396 -11.65 8.85 13.55
N ALA A 397 -11.22 9.97 12.94
CA ALA A 397 -12.08 11.03 12.42
C ALA A 397 -13.02 10.57 11.28
N LYS A 398 -12.71 9.46 10.58
CA LYS A 398 -13.58 8.89 9.55
C LYS A 398 -14.86 8.27 10.12
N GLY A 399 -14.87 7.91 11.42
CA GLY A 399 -16.04 7.37 12.11
C GLY A 399 -16.49 5.98 11.66
N ASP A 400 -17.61 5.52 12.21
CA ASP A 400 -18.37 4.33 11.78
C ASP A 400 -17.59 3.01 11.70
N PHE A 401 -16.64 2.81 12.63
CA PHE A 401 -15.90 1.57 12.74
C PHE A 401 -16.79 0.41 13.16
N ARG A 402 -16.65 -0.70 12.44
CA ARG A 402 -17.06 -2.02 12.91
C ARG A 402 -15.84 -2.74 13.45
N PHE A 403 -15.88 -3.05 14.73
CA PHE A 403 -14.84 -3.82 15.40
C PHE A 403 -15.12 -5.32 15.22
N GLN A 404 -14.27 -5.99 14.45
CA GLN A 404 -14.45 -7.38 14.07
C GLN A 404 -13.42 -8.27 14.78
N ASP A 405 -13.92 -9.24 15.55
CA ASP A 405 -13.08 -10.30 16.11
C ASP A 405 -12.92 -11.43 15.08
N PHE A 406 -11.68 -11.65 14.64
CA PHE A 406 -11.31 -12.73 13.74
C PHE A 406 -10.65 -13.93 14.44
N SER A 407 -10.82 -14.09 15.75
CA SER A 407 -10.13 -15.13 16.52
C SER A 407 -10.60 -16.56 16.23
N GLN A 408 -11.85 -16.78 15.81
CA GLN A 408 -12.39 -18.14 15.65
C GLN A 408 -11.77 -18.90 14.47
N ASN A 409 -11.10 -20.02 14.76
CA ASN A 409 -10.52 -20.91 13.77
C ASN A 409 -11.44 -22.11 13.43
N ILE A 410 -12.72 -21.86 13.16
CA ILE A 410 -13.72 -22.90 12.84
C ILE A 410 -14.23 -22.69 11.43
N GLU A 411 -14.29 -23.77 10.65
CA GLU A 411 -14.84 -23.76 9.30
C GLU A 411 -16.37 -23.63 9.34
N ARG A 412 -16.90 -22.65 8.62
CA ARG A 412 -18.34 -22.40 8.53
C ARG A 412 -18.73 -22.06 7.10
N GLU A 413 -19.95 -22.43 6.71
CA GLU A 413 -20.51 -22.03 5.42
C GLU A 413 -20.73 -20.51 5.39
N LEU A 414 -20.18 -19.85 4.36
CA LEU A 414 -20.33 -18.42 4.14
C LEU A 414 -21.71 -18.13 3.53
N LYS A 415 -22.43 -17.21 4.15
CA LYS A 415 -23.73 -16.72 3.70
C LYS A 415 -23.74 -15.20 3.74
N TYR A 416 -24.36 -14.59 2.73
CA TYR A 416 -24.64 -13.16 2.74
C TYR A 416 -26.12 -12.93 2.94
N THR A 417 -26.49 -11.98 3.81
CA THR A 417 -27.87 -11.50 3.90
C THR A 417 -27.93 -10.17 3.18
N ILE A 418 -28.65 -10.11 2.05
CA ILE A 418 -28.80 -8.92 1.22
C ILE A 418 -30.16 -8.32 1.52
N ASN A 419 -30.16 -7.08 2.00
CA ASN A 419 -31.39 -6.32 2.23
C ASN A 419 -31.61 -5.37 1.06
N PHE A 420 -32.82 -5.37 0.51
CA PHE A 420 -33.20 -4.50 -0.60
C PHE A 420 -34.11 -3.39 -0.09
N GLU A 421 -33.77 -2.15 -0.45
CA GLU A 421 -34.59 -0.98 -0.19
C GLU A 421 -35.06 -0.41 -1.53
N GLN A 422 -36.38 -0.30 -1.69
CA GLN A 422 -36.95 0.33 -2.87
C GLN A 422 -36.71 1.84 -2.77
N ARG A 423 -36.06 2.41 -3.78
CA ARG A 423 -35.91 3.87 -3.87
C ARG A 423 -37.29 4.49 -4.05
N GLU A 424 -37.70 5.36 -3.13
CA GLU A 424 -38.91 6.17 -3.32
C GLU A 424 -38.74 7.02 -4.58
N THR A 425 -39.62 6.81 -5.57
CA THR A 425 -39.69 7.68 -6.74
C THR A 425 -40.18 9.05 -6.27
N ARG A 426 -39.29 10.06 -6.19
CA ARG A 426 -39.72 11.45 -6.02
C ARG A 426 -40.59 11.81 -7.22
N ASN A 427 -41.89 11.97 -7.01
CA ASN A 427 -42.80 12.56 -7.99
C ASN A 427 -42.24 13.94 -8.35
N SER A 428 -41.88 14.11 -9.62
CA SER A 428 -41.45 15.39 -10.19
C SER A 428 -42.66 16.32 -10.31
N SER A 429 -43.06 16.90 -9.18
CA SER A 429 -43.95 18.04 -9.10
C SER A 429 -43.66 18.82 -7.82
N ASN A 430 -42.44 19.36 -7.72
CA ASN A 430 -42.20 20.69 -7.18
C ASN A 430 -40.72 21.03 -7.40
N SER A 431 -40.51 22.09 -8.16
CA SER A 431 -39.25 22.82 -8.22
C SER A 431 -38.94 23.31 -6.81
N ASP A 432 -37.86 22.82 -6.21
CA ASP A 432 -37.03 23.60 -5.32
C ASP A 432 -35.62 22.99 -5.27
N ALA A 433 -34.66 23.84 -5.58
CA ALA A 433 -33.25 23.52 -5.62
C ALA A 433 -32.72 23.37 -4.19
N VAL A 434 -32.32 22.16 -3.78
CA VAL A 434 -31.45 21.98 -2.61
C VAL A 434 -30.47 20.82 -2.85
N ASN A 435 -29.19 21.18 -2.82
CA ASN A 435 -27.96 20.42 -2.66
C ASN A 435 -28.04 18.89 -2.59
N ARG A 436 -27.37 18.25 -3.56
CA ARG A 436 -26.97 16.84 -3.49
C ARG A 436 -25.70 16.72 -2.65
N THR A 437 -25.84 16.19 -1.45
CA THR A 437 -24.81 15.42 -0.76
C THR A 437 -25.27 13.97 -0.78
N CYS A 438 -24.50 13.09 -1.43
CA CYS A 438 -24.66 11.65 -1.29
C CYS A 438 -23.85 11.24 -0.05
N SER A 439 -24.56 10.83 0.98
CA SER A 439 -24.07 10.07 2.12
C SER A 439 -24.10 8.57 1.83
#